data_AF-A0A924NHL3-F1
#
_entry.id   AF-A0A924NHL3-F1
#
_cell.length_a   1.000
_cell.length_b   1.000
_cell.length_c   1.000
_cell.angle_alpha   90.00
_cell.angle_beta   90.00
_cell.angle_gamma   90.00
#
_symmetry.space_group_name_H-M   'P 1'
#
loop_
_entity.id
_entity.type
_entity.pdbx_description
1 polymer ?
#
loop_
_entity_poly.entity_id
_entity_poly.type
_entity_poly.pdbx_seq_one_letter_code
_entity_poly.pdbx_strand_id
1 'polypeptide(L)'
;AERHRFRTGTGQLAELALKDVAAAMLGHLGIIGEVCVNGVDRSKSGNALYGAYGQDFATACGNRVMVIGLTDRQWTGLVRTLAMQDAIAVLSAQTALDLADEGNRYRARDAITALFAPWFAARDLATIAPLFDAAKLTWAPFRSFAGAVQLDPDLSPDNPMFANIMQPGIGLYPVPGSAVTSSAFDRMPPQPAPVLGQHSEAILADILGLSAGQIGALMDKGIVAGP
;
A
#
# COMPACT_ATOMS: atom_id res chain seq x y z
N ALA A 1 3.02 3.51 -26.07
CA ALA A 1 2.43 2.90 -27.27
C ALA A 1 1.38 3.80 -27.94
N GLU A 2 0.29 4.19 -27.26
CA GLU A 2 -0.79 5.00 -27.84
C GLU A 2 -0.29 6.31 -28.48
N ARG A 3 0.44 7.14 -27.73
CA ARG A 3 0.99 8.42 -28.25
C ARG A 3 1.90 8.24 -29.47
N HIS A 4 2.63 7.12 -29.57
CA HIS A 4 3.46 6.80 -30.73
C HIS A 4 2.58 6.48 -31.94
N ARG A 5 1.56 5.64 -31.77
CA ARG A 5 0.57 5.33 -32.80
C ARG A 5 -0.15 6.59 -33.29
N PHE A 6 -0.57 7.46 -32.38
CA PHE A 6 -1.23 8.74 -32.72
C PHE A 6 -0.35 9.62 -33.62
N ARG A 7 0.97 9.65 -33.35
CA ARG A 7 1.91 10.52 -34.08
C ARG A 7 2.42 9.93 -35.39
N THR A 8 2.52 8.61 -35.48
CA THR A 8 3.20 7.93 -36.58
C THR A 8 2.27 7.09 -37.44
N GLY A 9 1.02 6.91 -37.02
CA GLY A 9 0.09 5.95 -37.62
C GLY A 9 0.44 4.49 -37.35
N THR A 10 1.55 4.20 -36.67
CA THR A 10 2.10 2.84 -36.56
C THR A 10 2.01 2.33 -35.12
N GLY A 11 1.52 1.10 -34.96
CA GLY A 11 1.49 0.40 -33.67
C GLY A 11 2.89 -0.11 -33.27
N GLN A 12 2.98 -0.70 -32.08
CA GLN A 12 4.19 -1.42 -31.65
C GLN A 12 3.82 -2.54 -30.69
N LEU A 13 4.66 -3.58 -30.64
CA LEU A 13 4.60 -4.62 -29.61
C LEU A 13 5.20 -4.07 -28.30
N ALA A 14 4.52 -4.28 -27.18
CA ALA A 14 5.02 -3.97 -25.85
C ALA A 14 5.04 -5.25 -25.00
N GLU A 15 6.23 -5.71 -24.64
CA GLU A 15 6.44 -6.90 -23.81
C GLU A 15 6.75 -6.49 -22.38
N LEU A 16 6.18 -7.22 -21.41
CA LEU A 16 6.39 -7.02 -19.98
C LEU A 16 6.52 -8.36 -19.28
N ALA A 17 7.75 -8.80 -19.02
CA ALA A 17 7.99 -10.02 -18.26
C ALA A 17 7.83 -9.76 -16.75
N LEU A 18 7.13 -10.64 -16.04
CA LEU A 18 6.99 -10.56 -14.57
C LEU A 18 8.34 -10.57 -13.85
N LYS A 19 9.33 -11.29 -14.41
CA LYS A 19 10.69 -11.32 -13.87
C LYS A 19 11.39 -9.97 -13.98
N ASP A 20 11.19 -9.24 -15.07
CA ASP A 20 11.81 -7.92 -15.25
C ASP A 20 11.17 -6.89 -14.33
N VAL A 21 9.85 -6.97 -14.07
CA VAL A 21 9.18 -6.15 -13.06
C VAL A 21 9.78 -6.41 -11.67
N ALA A 22 9.96 -7.68 -11.30
CA ALA A 22 10.58 -8.05 -10.03
C ALA A 22 12.05 -7.57 -9.94
N ALA A 23 12.84 -7.77 -11.01
CA ALA A 23 14.23 -7.33 -11.05
C ALA A 23 14.37 -5.80 -10.97
N ALA A 24 13.51 -5.05 -11.68
CA ALA A 24 13.45 -3.60 -11.60
C ALA A 24 13.10 -3.13 -10.19
N MET A 25 12.11 -3.75 -9.53
CA MET A 25 11.78 -3.45 -8.14
C MET A 25 12.96 -3.68 -7.19
N LEU A 26 13.68 -4.80 -7.31
CA LEU A 26 14.87 -5.09 -6.51
C LEU A 26 15.98 -4.04 -6.74
N GLY A 27 16.15 -3.59 -7.98
CA GLY A 27 17.06 -2.49 -8.32
C GLY A 27 16.64 -1.16 -7.70
N HIS A 28 15.36 -0.77 -7.85
CA HIS A 28 14.81 0.48 -7.30
C HIS A 28 14.83 0.53 -5.77
N LEU A 29 14.68 -0.60 -5.10
CA LEU A 29 14.83 -0.72 -3.64
C LEU A 29 16.28 -0.77 -3.15
N GLY A 30 17.25 -0.66 -4.08
CA GLY A 30 18.68 -0.65 -3.80
C GLY A 30 19.26 -2.01 -3.37
N ILE A 31 18.47 -3.10 -3.43
CA ILE A 31 18.88 -4.42 -2.94
C ILE A 31 20.04 -4.97 -3.78
N ILE A 32 19.95 -4.83 -5.11
CA ILE A 32 21.05 -5.24 -6.02
C ILE A 32 22.30 -4.40 -5.73
N GLY A 33 22.13 -3.09 -5.55
CA GLY A 33 23.25 -2.18 -5.28
C GLY A 33 23.97 -2.52 -3.98
N GLU A 34 23.23 -2.86 -2.93
CA GLU A 34 23.80 -3.24 -1.63
C GLU A 34 24.70 -4.48 -1.73
N VAL A 35 24.26 -5.52 -2.43
CA VAL A 35 25.07 -6.73 -2.65
C VAL A 35 26.27 -6.42 -3.55
N CYS A 36 26.07 -5.71 -4.67
CA CYS A 36 27.15 -5.44 -5.63
C CYS A 36 28.23 -4.49 -5.10
N VAL A 37 27.87 -3.51 -4.26
CA VAL A 37 28.79 -2.48 -3.76
C VAL A 37 29.37 -2.88 -2.40
N ASN A 38 28.54 -3.37 -1.47
CA ASN A 38 28.95 -3.63 -0.10
C ASN A 38 29.23 -5.12 0.17
N GLY A 39 28.83 -6.02 -0.73
CA GLY A 39 29.03 -7.46 -0.56
C GLY A 39 28.18 -8.08 0.55
N VAL A 40 27.07 -7.42 0.93
CA VAL A 40 26.20 -7.87 2.03
C VAL A 40 24.78 -8.10 1.55
N ASP A 41 24.17 -9.15 2.10
CA ASP A 41 22.75 -9.44 1.89
C ASP A 41 21.89 -8.67 2.89
N ARG A 42 20.84 -8.02 2.39
CA ARG A 42 19.85 -7.35 3.24
C ARG A 42 19.03 -8.40 4.00
N SER A 43 19.10 -8.37 5.32
CA SER A 43 18.27 -9.23 6.18
C SER A 43 16.81 -8.76 6.19
N LYS A 44 15.90 -9.66 6.59
CA LYS A 44 14.52 -9.29 6.89
C LYS A 44 14.49 -8.34 8.11
N SER A 45 13.75 -7.24 8.00
CA SER A 45 13.62 -6.25 9.08
C SER A 45 12.30 -6.36 9.86
N GLY A 46 11.48 -7.38 9.57
CA GLY A 46 10.13 -7.48 10.14
C GLY A 46 9.28 -6.26 9.75
N ASN A 47 8.65 -5.64 10.74
CA ASN A 47 7.86 -4.41 10.56
C ASN A 47 8.68 -3.13 10.70
N ALA A 48 10.00 -3.23 10.92
CA ALA A 48 10.83 -2.05 11.06
C ALA A 48 10.98 -1.34 9.71
N LEU A 49 10.94 -0.01 9.74
CA LEU A 49 11.23 0.82 8.57
C LEU A 49 12.70 0.70 8.19
N TYR A 50 13.00 0.11 7.04
CA TYR A 50 14.37 -0.08 6.59
C TYR A 50 15.13 1.25 6.47
N GLY A 51 16.31 1.34 7.10
CA GLY A 51 17.19 2.51 7.04
C GLY A 51 16.86 3.62 8.04
N ALA A 52 15.74 3.53 8.76
CA ALA A 52 15.25 4.57 9.67
C ALA A 52 14.65 4.00 10.96
N TYR A 53 14.21 4.85 11.89
CA TYR A 53 13.36 4.39 12.99
C TYR A 53 11.89 4.45 12.63
N GLY A 54 11.26 3.29 12.49
CA GLY A 54 9.82 3.14 12.46
C GLY A 54 9.46 1.73 12.89
N GLN A 55 8.44 1.60 13.75
CA GLN A 55 8.06 0.31 14.33
C GLN A 55 6.61 0.32 14.79
N ASP A 56 6.00 -0.86 14.79
CA ASP A 56 4.68 -1.06 15.34
C ASP A 56 4.71 -1.59 16.80
N PHE A 57 3.78 -1.11 17.62
CA PHE A 57 3.69 -1.43 19.04
C PHE A 57 2.31 -1.97 19.42
N ALA A 58 2.27 -3.01 20.27
CA ALA A 58 1.04 -3.45 20.89
C ALA A 58 0.59 -2.47 21.98
N THR A 59 -0.71 -2.19 22.03
CA THR A 59 -1.33 -1.30 23.01
C THR A 59 -2.10 -2.10 24.06
N ALA A 60 -2.53 -1.45 25.16
CA ALA A 60 -3.27 -2.09 26.24
C ALA A 60 -4.59 -2.74 25.79
N CYS A 61 -5.18 -2.25 24.69
CA CYS A 61 -6.43 -2.79 24.13
C CYS A 61 -6.20 -3.90 23.09
N GLY A 62 -4.97 -4.40 22.93
CA GLY A 62 -4.63 -5.46 21.98
C GLY A 62 -4.49 -5.00 20.52
N ASN A 63 -4.79 -3.74 20.24
CA ASN A 63 -4.54 -3.12 18.94
C ASN A 63 -3.05 -2.77 18.78
N ARG A 64 -2.64 -2.42 17.55
CA ARG A 64 -1.27 -1.99 17.26
C ARG A 64 -1.24 -0.56 16.72
N VAL A 65 -0.14 0.15 16.94
CA VAL A 65 0.12 1.47 16.37
C VAL A 65 1.47 1.47 15.67
N MET A 66 1.55 1.99 14.45
CA MET A 66 2.80 2.22 13.72
C MET A 66 3.27 3.64 14.01
N VAL A 67 4.55 3.80 14.30
CA VAL A 67 5.16 5.10 14.65
C VAL A 67 6.47 5.28 13.90
N ILE A 68 6.71 6.48 13.37
CA ILE A 68 7.91 6.81 12.58
C ILE A 68 8.63 8.02 13.19
N GLY A 69 9.93 7.84 13.45
CA GLY A 69 10.86 8.86 13.92
C GLY A 69 11.97 9.12 12.91
N LEU A 70 11.57 9.51 11.69
CA LEU A 70 12.48 9.67 10.53
C LEU A 70 13.35 10.93 10.71
N THR A 71 12.72 12.10 10.73
CA THR A 71 13.39 13.39 10.91
C THR A 71 13.69 13.70 12.36
N ASP A 72 14.67 14.58 12.63
CA ASP A 72 15.02 15.03 13.99
C ASP A 72 13.81 15.55 14.76
N ARG A 73 12.92 16.29 14.09
CA ARG A 73 11.69 16.80 14.69
C ARG A 73 10.75 15.68 15.11
N GLN A 74 10.57 14.65 14.27
CA GLN A 74 9.72 13.50 14.61
C GLN A 74 10.34 12.68 15.74
N TRP A 75 11.65 12.43 15.68
CA TRP A 75 12.36 11.67 16.70
C TRP A 75 12.32 12.37 18.07
N THR A 76 12.76 13.62 18.14
CA THR A 76 12.74 14.40 19.39
C THR A 76 11.33 14.61 19.91
N GLY A 77 10.35 14.82 19.00
CA GLY A 77 8.93 14.87 19.34
C GLY A 77 8.46 13.58 19.99
N LEU A 78 8.79 12.43 19.40
CA LEU A 78 8.42 11.11 19.92
C LEU A 78 9.02 10.86 21.30
N VAL A 79 10.34 10.99 21.44
CA VAL A 79 11.05 10.78 22.71
C VAL A 79 10.47 11.66 23.81
N ARG A 80 10.17 12.93 23.49
CA ARG A 80 9.54 13.86 24.43
C ARG A 80 8.12 13.46 24.82
N THR A 81 7.28 13.06 23.86
CA THR A 81 5.89 12.63 24.13
C THR A 81 5.87 11.38 25.01
N LEU A 82 6.85 10.49 24.85
CA LEU A 82 7.00 9.29 25.68
C LEU A 82 7.65 9.59 27.04
N ALA A 83 8.20 10.80 27.23
CA ALA A 83 9.02 11.20 28.38
C ALA A 83 10.24 10.27 28.61
N MET A 84 10.94 9.91 27.52
CA MET A 84 12.03 8.92 27.52
C MET A 84 13.42 9.52 27.24
N GLN A 85 13.60 10.83 27.42
CA GLN A 85 14.85 11.54 27.12
C GLN A 85 16.05 10.92 27.87
N ASP A 86 15.92 10.76 29.18
CA ASP A 86 17.00 10.21 30.02
C ASP A 86 17.30 8.75 29.66
N ALA A 87 16.26 7.96 29.40
CA ALA A 87 16.41 6.56 29.00
C ALA A 87 17.10 6.42 27.63
N ILE A 88 16.78 7.31 26.68
CA ILE A 88 17.47 7.36 25.38
C ILE A 88 18.91 7.81 25.54
N ALA A 89 19.22 8.76 26.43
CA ALA A 89 20.60 9.17 26.72
C ALA A 89 21.41 8.01 27.32
N VAL A 90 20.83 7.25 28.25
CA VAL A 90 21.44 6.05 28.80
C VAL A 90 21.65 4.99 27.72
N LEU A 91 20.65 4.73 26.87
CA LEU A 91 20.77 3.76 25.77
C LEU A 91 21.85 4.16 24.75
N SER A 92 21.91 5.45 24.40
CA SER A 92 22.95 6.03 23.54
C SER A 92 24.34 5.77 24.12
N ALA A 93 24.55 6.03 25.42
CA ALA A 93 25.81 5.75 26.10
C ALA A 93 26.16 4.25 26.14
N GLN A 94 25.18 3.38 26.42
CA GLN A 94 25.38 1.92 26.48
C GLN A 94 25.73 1.32 25.13
N THR A 95 25.14 1.83 24.06
CA THR A 95 25.36 1.34 22.69
C THR A 95 26.54 2.02 21.99
N ALA A 96 27.07 3.10 22.57
CA ALA A 96 28.05 3.99 21.94
C ALA A 96 27.59 4.51 20.56
N LEU A 97 26.28 4.77 20.42
CA LEU A 97 25.65 5.26 19.19
C LEU A 97 24.97 6.60 19.46
N ASP A 98 25.26 7.60 18.64
CA ASP A 98 24.48 8.85 18.66
C ASP A 98 23.10 8.60 18.07
N LEU A 99 22.08 8.55 18.92
CA LEU A 99 20.68 8.31 18.53
C LEU A 99 20.00 9.56 17.94
N ALA A 100 20.68 10.69 17.84
CA ALA A 100 20.26 11.80 16.97
C ALA A 100 20.50 11.47 15.48
N ASP A 101 21.43 10.56 15.15
CA ASP A 101 21.64 10.05 13.80
C ASP A 101 20.64 8.94 13.42
N GLU A 102 20.03 9.05 12.25
CA GLU A 102 19.00 8.13 11.76
C GLU A 102 19.53 6.70 11.55
N GLY A 103 20.71 6.56 10.95
CA GLY A 103 21.31 5.26 10.68
C GLY A 103 21.64 4.52 11.98
N ASN A 104 22.11 5.25 12.98
CA ASN A 104 22.34 4.73 14.33
C ASN A 104 21.03 4.29 15.00
N ARG A 105 19.92 5.04 14.83
CA ARG A 105 18.61 4.57 15.31
C ARG A 105 18.18 3.27 14.64
N TYR A 106 18.44 3.10 13.34
CA TYR A 106 18.14 1.83 12.66
C TYR A 106 18.98 0.66 13.21
N ARG A 107 20.26 0.90 13.53
CA ARG A 107 21.13 -0.11 14.18
C ARG A 107 20.65 -0.47 15.59
N ALA A 108 20.22 0.52 16.37
CA ALA A 108 19.71 0.36 17.74
C ALA A 108 18.21 0.04 17.83
N ARG A 109 17.51 -0.15 16.71
CA ARG A 109 16.04 -0.17 16.63
C ARG A 109 15.39 -1.18 17.59
N ASP A 110 16.01 -2.35 17.78
CA ASP A 110 15.45 -3.39 18.64
C ASP A 110 15.51 -2.96 20.11
N ALA A 111 16.61 -2.31 20.52
CA ALA A 111 16.77 -1.78 21.88
C ALA A 111 15.86 -0.57 22.14
N ILE A 112 15.71 0.33 21.16
CA ILE A 112 14.76 1.46 21.25
C ILE A 112 13.32 0.93 21.33
N THR A 113 12.99 -0.08 20.52
CA THR A 113 11.68 -0.73 20.53
C THR A 113 11.40 -1.37 21.88
N ALA A 114 12.35 -2.12 22.44
CA ALA A 114 12.22 -2.71 23.76
C ALA A 114 12.01 -1.66 24.85
N LEU A 115 12.70 -0.51 24.75
CA LEU A 115 12.53 0.61 25.68
C LEU A 115 11.13 1.25 25.57
N PHE A 116 10.60 1.43 24.36
CA PHE A 116 9.30 2.07 24.15
C PHE A 116 8.11 1.14 24.40
N ALA A 117 8.27 -0.16 24.19
CA ALA A 117 7.18 -1.14 24.26
C ALA A 117 6.34 -1.07 25.56
N PRO A 118 6.91 -0.94 26.77
CA PRO A 118 6.13 -0.80 27.99
C PRO A 118 5.21 0.44 28.01
N TRP A 119 5.64 1.55 27.41
CA TRP A 119 4.85 2.78 27.36
C TRP A 119 3.57 2.58 26.53
N PHE A 120 3.70 1.90 25.39
CA PHE A 120 2.57 1.56 24.52
C PHE A 120 1.68 0.48 25.13
N ALA A 121 2.27 -0.57 25.70
CA ALA A 121 1.52 -1.67 26.31
C ALA A 121 0.64 -1.23 27.50
N ALA A 122 0.98 -0.11 28.16
CA ALA A 122 0.22 0.45 29.27
C ALA A 122 -0.92 1.40 28.86
N ARG A 123 -1.06 1.73 27.57
CA ARG A 123 -2.01 2.74 27.08
C ARG A 123 -2.83 2.21 25.92
N ASP A 124 -4.08 2.64 25.82
CA ASP A 124 -4.94 2.32 24.69
C ASP A 124 -4.83 3.38 23.59
N LEU A 125 -5.48 3.09 22.45
CA LEU A 125 -5.48 4.00 21.31
C LEU A 125 -6.14 5.36 21.64
N ALA A 126 -7.18 5.37 22.47
CA ALA A 126 -7.89 6.59 22.88
C ALA A 126 -6.99 7.54 23.68
N THR A 127 -5.99 7.00 24.39
CA THR A 127 -4.97 7.78 25.09
C THR A 127 -3.82 8.18 24.16
N ILE A 128 -3.36 7.27 23.30
CA ILE A 128 -2.19 7.49 22.43
C ILE A 128 -2.51 8.53 21.36
N ALA A 129 -3.67 8.42 20.70
CA ALA A 129 -3.99 9.22 19.52
C ALA A 129 -3.96 10.74 19.79
N PRO A 130 -4.65 11.27 20.82
CA PRO A 130 -4.63 12.71 21.08
C PRO A 130 -3.24 13.24 21.43
N LEU A 131 -2.43 12.45 22.15
CA LEU A 131 -1.06 12.83 22.49
C LEU A 131 -0.18 12.96 21.25
N PHE A 132 -0.31 12.01 20.33
CA PHE A 132 0.52 11.94 19.14
C PHE A 132 0.10 12.98 18.11
N ASP A 133 -1.20 13.22 17.94
CA ASP A 133 -1.75 14.26 17.08
C ASP A 133 -1.37 15.66 17.57
N ALA A 134 -1.50 15.93 18.88
CA ALA A 134 -1.08 17.20 19.48
C ALA A 134 0.42 17.45 19.29
N ALA A 135 1.24 16.39 19.37
CA ALA A 135 2.67 16.45 19.13
C ALA A 135 3.06 16.46 17.64
N LYS A 136 2.09 16.34 16.73
CA LYS A 136 2.29 16.25 15.26
C LYS A 136 3.27 15.14 14.87
N LEU A 137 3.16 13.99 15.54
CA LEU A 137 3.97 12.82 15.22
C LEU A 137 3.46 12.12 13.96
N THR A 138 4.34 11.39 13.28
CA THR A 138 3.95 10.54 12.16
C THR A 138 3.63 9.16 12.68
N TRP A 139 2.34 8.85 12.75
CA TRP A 139 1.84 7.62 13.34
C TRP A 139 0.48 7.24 12.73
N ALA A 140 0.06 5.99 12.89
CA ALA A 140 -1.28 5.54 12.57
C ALA A 140 -1.66 4.26 13.35
N PRO A 141 -2.97 3.99 13.56
CA PRO A 141 -3.42 2.67 13.98
C PRO A 141 -3.03 1.61 12.94
N PHE A 142 -2.37 0.54 13.37
CA PHE A 142 -1.99 -0.57 12.51
C PHE A 142 -3.10 -1.63 12.52
N ARG A 143 -4.07 -1.43 11.62
CA ARG A 143 -5.31 -2.20 11.54
C ARG A 143 -5.13 -3.52 10.80
N SER A 144 -5.98 -4.50 11.13
CA SER A 144 -6.25 -5.62 10.22
C SER A 144 -7.04 -5.13 9.01
N PHE A 145 -7.06 -5.90 7.91
CA PHE A 145 -7.89 -5.55 6.75
C PHE A 145 -9.38 -5.45 7.08
N ALA A 146 -9.91 -6.35 7.91
CA ALA A 146 -11.30 -6.28 8.34
C ALA A 146 -11.58 -4.97 9.11
N GLY A 147 -10.70 -4.60 10.04
CA GLY A 147 -10.81 -3.33 10.77
C GLY A 147 -10.63 -2.11 9.86
N ALA A 148 -9.76 -2.18 8.86
CA ALA A 148 -9.56 -1.10 7.90
C ALA A 148 -10.82 -0.87 7.04
N VAL A 149 -11.42 -1.93 6.49
CA VAL A 149 -12.66 -1.82 5.71
C VAL A 149 -13.83 -1.28 6.56
N GLN A 150 -13.87 -1.60 7.85
CA GLN A 150 -14.95 -1.18 8.75
C GLN A 150 -14.78 0.25 9.30
N LEU A 151 -13.55 0.70 9.52
CA LEU A 151 -13.25 1.90 10.31
C LEU A 151 -12.49 2.98 9.55
N ASP A 152 -11.92 2.65 8.38
CA ASP A 152 -11.13 3.59 7.60
C ASP A 152 -11.99 4.21 6.48
N PRO A 153 -12.34 5.51 6.57
CA PRO A 153 -13.13 6.16 5.53
C PRO A 153 -12.42 6.14 4.17
N ASP A 154 -11.08 6.03 4.14
CA ASP A 154 -10.31 5.97 2.89
C ASP A 154 -10.53 4.67 2.11
N LEU A 155 -11.08 3.62 2.75
CA LEU A 155 -11.46 2.34 2.14
C LEU A 155 -12.98 2.20 1.97
N SER A 156 -13.68 3.32 1.93
CA SER A 156 -15.14 3.40 1.81
C SER A 156 -15.54 4.41 0.71
N PRO A 157 -16.84 4.52 0.36
CA PRO A 157 -17.32 5.55 -0.56
C PRO A 157 -17.06 7.00 -0.14
N ASP A 158 -16.62 7.25 1.09
CA ASP A 158 -16.16 8.59 1.52
C ASP A 158 -14.89 9.01 0.76
N ASN A 159 -14.08 8.05 0.31
CA ASN A 159 -13.02 8.27 -0.65
C ASN A 159 -13.61 8.18 -2.07
N PRO A 160 -13.52 9.24 -2.91
CA PRO A 160 -14.05 9.24 -4.28
C PRO A 160 -13.42 8.19 -5.21
N MET A 161 -12.37 7.50 -4.76
CA MET A 161 -11.86 6.31 -5.45
C MET A 161 -12.83 5.14 -5.42
N PHE A 162 -13.61 4.98 -4.37
CA PHE A 162 -14.41 3.79 -4.14
C PHE A 162 -15.88 4.06 -4.42
N ALA A 163 -16.54 3.06 -4.97
CA ALA A 163 -18.00 3.00 -5.02
C ALA A 163 -18.46 1.59 -4.62
N ASN A 164 -19.61 1.49 -3.96
CA ASN A 164 -20.23 0.20 -3.67
C ASN A 164 -20.87 -0.34 -4.95
N ILE A 165 -20.35 -1.45 -5.45
CA ILE A 165 -20.81 -2.08 -6.70
C ILE A 165 -21.44 -3.43 -6.36
N MET A 166 -22.67 -3.64 -6.86
CA MET A 166 -23.32 -4.95 -6.81
C MET A 166 -22.70 -5.83 -7.89
N GLN A 167 -21.90 -6.81 -7.47
CA GLN A 167 -21.28 -7.77 -8.37
C GLN A 167 -22.19 -8.99 -8.58
N PRO A 168 -22.48 -9.37 -9.85
CA PRO A 168 -23.27 -10.57 -10.15
C PRO A 168 -22.71 -11.81 -9.45
N GLY A 169 -23.54 -12.51 -8.67
CA GLY A 169 -23.17 -13.73 -7.95
C GLY A 169 -22.31 -13.56 -6.69
N ILE A 170 -21.88 -12.33 -6.34
CA ILE A 170 -21.02 -12.06 -5.18
C ILE A 170 -21.72 -11.17 -4.15
N GLY A 171 -22.35 -10.08 -4.60
CA GLY A 171 -23.01 -9.10 -3.71
C GLY A 171 -22.39 -7.70 -3.77
N LEU A 172 -22.76 -6.86 -2.81
CA LEU A 172 -22.38 -5.45 -2.75
C LEU A 172 -21.09 -5.27 -1.92
N TYR A 173 -20.06 -4.65 -2.50
CA TYR A 173 -18.84 -4.27 -1.76
C TYR A 173 -18.13 -3.07 -2.41
N PRO A 174 -17.23 -2.35 -1.68
CA PRO A 174 -16.50 -1.22 -2.24
C PRO A 174 -15.48 -1.68 -3.28
N VAL A 175 -15.56 -1.12 -4.48
CA VAL A 175 -14.64 -1.37 -5.59
C VAL A 175 -13.85 -0.08 -5.88
N PRO A 176 -12.52 -0.13 -6.04
CA PRO A 176 -11.75 1.04 -6.44
C PRO A 176 -11.89 1.31 -7.94
N GLY A 177 -12.01 2.57 -8.31
CA GLY A 177 -11.73 3.09 -9.65
C GLY A 177 -10.24 3.38 -9.85
N SER A 178 -9.92 4.28 -10.78
CA SER A 178 -8.54 4.73 -11.00
C SER A 178 -7.93 5.36 -9.74
N ALA A 179 -6.66 5.09 -9.43
CA ALA A 179 -5.93 5.80 -8.37
C ALA A 179 -5.53 7.23 -8.77
N VAL A 180 -5.64 7.57 -10.05
CA VAL A 180 -5.25 8.88 -10.59
C VAL A 180 -6.42 9.86 -10.47
N THR A 181 -6.15 11.02 -9.87
CA THR A 181 -7.04 12.18 -9.92
C THR A 181 -6.55 13.11 -11.02
N SER A 182 -7.48 13.58 -11.86
CA SER A 182 -7.22 14.58 -12.89
C SER A 182 -8.01 15.83 -12.57
N SER A 183 -7.40 17.00 -12.80
CA SER A 183 -8.10 18.28 -12.72
C SER A 183 -8.98 18.54 -13.95
N ALA A 184 -8.78 17.81 -15.04
CA ALA A 184 -9.42 18.05 -16.33
C ALA A 184 -10.60 17.11 -16.61
N PHE A 185 -10.74 16.03 -15.86
CA PHE A 185 -11.83 15.07 -16.03
C PHE A 185 -12.09 14.32 -14.73
N ASP A 186 -13.36 14.01 -14.52
CA ASP A 186 -13.78 13.21 -13.37
C ASP A 186 -13.27 11.78 -13.49
N ARG A 187 -13.08 11.16 -12.33
CA ARG A 187 -12.76 9.74 -12.24
C ARG A 187 -13.97 8.95 -12.73
N MET A 188 -13.75 8.06 -13.69
CA MET A 188 -14.81 7.13 -14.11
C MET A 188 -15.15 6.21 -12.94
N PRO A 189 -16.44 6.04 -12.60
CA PRO A 189 -16.85 5.14 -11.54
C PRO A 189 -16.57 3.69 -11.95
N PRO A 190 -16.12 2.84 -11.00
CA PRO A 190 -15.96 1.42 -11.27
C PRO A 190 -17.30 0.80 -11.69
N GLN A 191 -17.25 -0.22 -12.54
CA GLN A 191 -18.43 -0.91 -13.06
C GLN A 191 -18.47 -2.36 -12.55
N PRO A 192 -19.64 -3.02 -12.55
CA PRO A 192 -19.72 -4.45 -12.32
C PRO A 192 -18.79 -5.21 -13.28
N ALA A 193 -18.12 -6.24 -12.77
CA ALA A 193 -17.35 -7.16 -13.59
C ALA A 193 -18.33 -7.96 -14.46
N PRO A 194 -18.07 -8.10 -15.77
CA PRO A 194 -18.97 -8.86 -16.62
C PRO A 194 -18.92 -10.34 -16.30
N VAL A 195 -20.06 -11.01 -16.45
CA VAL A 195 -20.08 -12.48 -16.46
C VAL A 195 -19.41 -13.02 -17.72
N LEU A 196 -18.97 -14.28 -17.68
CA LEU A 196 -18.37 -14.94 -18.83
C LEU A 196 -19.33 -14.86 -20.01
N GLY A 197 -18.88 -14.38 -21.18
CA GLY A 197 -19.72 -14.32 -22.37
C GLY A 197 -20.76 -13.18 -22.42
N GLN A 198 -20.87 -12.33 -21.40
CA GLN A 198 -21.90 -11.27 -21.30
C GLN A 198 -22.01 -10.38 -22.56
N HIS A 199 -20.88 -10.10 -23.21
CA HIS A 199 -20.82 -9.19 -24.36
C HIS A 199 -20.56 -9.89 -25.70
N SER A 200 -20.58 -11.24 -25.74
CA SER A 200 -20.22 -12.01 -26.93
C SER A 200 -21.06 -11.62 -28.15
N GLU A 201 -22.38 -11.65 -28.03
CA GLU A 201 -23.30 -11.34 -29.13
C GLU A 201 -23.20 -9.88 -29.56
N ALA A 202 -23.18 -8.94 -28.60
CA ALA A 202 -23.07 -7.50 -28.88
C ALA A 202 -21.79 -7.16 -29.66
N ILE A 203 -20.65 -7.74 -29.28
CA ILE A 203 -19.38 -7.53 -30.01
C ILE A 203 -19.46 -8.12 -31.43
N LEU A 204 -20.02 -9.33 -31.60
CA LEU A 204 -20.12 -9.97 -32.91
C LEU A 204 -21.08 -9.23 -33.84
N ALA A 205 -22.20 -8.75 -33.33
CA ALA A 205 -23.19 -8.00 -34.10
C ALA A 205 -22.73 -6.56 -34.37
N ASP A 206 -22.42 -5.79 -33.33
CA ASP A 206 -22.27 -4.34 -33.43
C ASP A 206 -20.86 -3.92 -33.88
N ILE A 207 -19.83 -4.68 -33.51
CA ILE A 207 -18.44 -4.36 -33.84
C ILE A 207 -17.97 -5.12 -35.09
N LEU A 208 -18.28 -6.42 -35.18
CA LEU A 208 -17.87 -7.24 -36.33
C LEU A 208 -18.91 -7.29 -37.46
N GLY A 209 -20.14 -6.81 -37.24
CA GLY A 209 -21.18 -6.74 -38.27
C GLY A 209 -21.75 -8.10 -38.68
N LEU A 210 -21.67 -9.12 -37.82
CA LEU A 210 -22.19 -10.45 -38.14
C LEU A 210 -23.71 -10.51 -38.02
N SER A 211 -24.34 -11.26 -38.94
CA SER A 211 -25.77 -11.54 -38.86
C SER A 211 -26.10 -12.56 -37.76
N ALA A 212 -27.34 -12.54 -37.26
CA ALA A 212 -27.82 -13.48 -36.25
C ALA A 212 -27.60 -14.96 -36.64
N GLY A 213 -27.76 -15.30 -37.93
CA GLY A 213 -27.50 -16.66 -38.40
C GLY A 213 -26.02 -17.06 -38.34
N GLN A 214 -25.11 -16.13 -38.62
CA GLN A 214 -23.67 -16.36 -38.47
C GLN A 214 -23.27 -16.51 -37.00
N ILE A 215 -23.85 -15.68 -36.11
CA ILE A 215 -23.61 -15.74 -34.66
C ILE A 215 -24.13 -17.08 -34.11
N GLY A 216 -25.35 -17.48 -34.45
CA GLY A 216 -25.92 -18.78 -34.06
C GLY A 216 -25.04 -19.95 -34.48
N ALA A 217 -24.53 -19.93 -35.73
CA ALA A 217 -23.62 -20.97 -36.20
C ALA A 217 -22.27 -21.03 -35.45
N LEU A 218 -21.80 -19.92 -34.86
CA LEU A 218 -20.60 -19.92 -34.00
C LEU A 218 -20.89 -20.47 -32.60
N MET A 219 -22.07 -20.16 -32.06
CA MET A 219 -22.56 -20.69 -30.77
C MET A 219 -22.78 -22.20 -30.86
N ASP A 220 -23.46 -22.68 -31.90
CA ASP A 220 -23.74 -24.11 -32.13
C ASP A 220 -22.46 -24.95 -32.25
N LYS A 221 -21.39 -24.34 -32.77
CA LYS A 221 -20.06 -24.97 -32.91
C LYS A 221 -19.22 -24.90 -31.62
N GLY A 222 -19.69 -24.21 -30.58
CA GLY A 222 -18.94 -24.00 -29.34
C GLY A 222 -17.69 -23.13 -29.51
N ILE A 223 -17.61 -22.32 -30.57
CA ILE A 223 -16.50 -21.37 -30.81
C ILE A 223 -16.67 -20.13 -29.93
N VAL A 224 -17.92 -19.73 -29.71
CA VAL A 224 -18.31 -18.61 -28.84
C VAL A 224 -19.38 -19.12 -27.87
N ALA A 225 -19.46 -18.52 -26.68
CA ALA A 225 -20.51 -18.76 -25.70
C ALA A 225 -21.14 -17.43 -25.27
N GLY A 226 -22.44 -17.47 -24.99
CA GLY A 226 -23.16 -16.41 -24.28
C GLY A 226 -22.98 -16.51 -22.76
N PRO A 227 -23.62 -15.59 -22.01
CA PRO A 227 -23.67 -15.64 -20.55
C PRO A 227 -24.43 -16.86 -20.00
#